data_AF-A0A1F8MUM4-F1
#
_entry.id   AF-A0A1F8MUM4-F1
#
_cell.length_a   1.000
_cell.length_b   1.000
_cell.length_c   1.000
_cell.angle_alpha   90.00
_cell.angle_beta   90.00
_cell.angle_gamma   90.00
#
_symmetry.space_group_name_H-M   'P 1'
#
loop_
_entity.id
_entity.type
_entity.pdbx_description
1 polymer ?
#
loop_
_entity_poly.entity_id
_entity_poly.type
_entity_poly.pdbx_seq_one_letter_code
_entity_poly.pdbx_strand_id
1 'polypeptide(L)'
;MKVAESEAQLGLAAHEDTIYPIRRRAEEIATFHHQRLEELVELCQEENNLYQLTNEYYQRHPELIQASCIEALIIDDKMLALEEIEAHVEYLLESDRMMVTSVDDGVIRYRSR
;
A
#
# COMPACT_ATOMS: atom_id res chain seq x y z
N MET A 1 -15.81 15.68 1.90
CA MET A 1 -15.77 16.02 0.47
C MET A 1 -14.59 15.28 -0.14
N LYS A 2 -14.82 14.35 -1.06
CA LYS A 2 -13.70 13.66 -1.74
C LYS A 2 -13.10 14.59 -2.77
N VAL A 3 -11.78 14.60 -2.93
CA VAL A 3 -11.09 15.47 -3.91
C VAL A 3 -11.57 15.17 -5.35
N ALA A 4 -11.93 13.93 -5.65
CA ALA A 4 -12.51 13.52 -6.94
C ALA A 4 -13.88 14.15 -7.24
N GLU A 5 -14.60 14.65 -6.23
CA GLU A 5 -15.90 15.32 -6.36
C GLU A 5 -15.75 16.85 -6.41
N SER A 6 -14.51 17.36 -6.34
CA SER A 6 -14.23 18.79 -6.43
C SER A 6 -14.40 19.29 -7.86
N GLU A 7 -15.02 20.46 -8.02
CA GLU A 7 -15.06 21.18 -9.30
C GLU A 7 -13.70 21.82 -9.65
N ALA A 8 -12.74 21.80 -8.72
CA ALA A 8 -11.40 22.32 -8.94
C ALA A 8 -10.66 21.49 -10.01
N GLN A 9 -10.22 22.15 -11.07
CA GLN A 9 -9.48 21.50 -12.15
C GLN A 9 -7.97 21.49 -11.90
N LEU A 10 -7.44 22.45 -11.14
CA LEU A 10 -6.00 22.65 -10.92
C LEU A 10 -5.59 22.37 -9.47
N GLY A 11 -4.61 21.50 -9.28
CA GLY A 11 -4.03 21.16 -7.98
C GLY A 11 -2.60 21.62 -7.85
N LEU A 12 -2.31 22.41 -6.82
CA LEU A 12 -0.94 22.81 -6.46
C LEU A 12 -0.48 21.90 -5.32
N ALA A 13 0.19 20.79 -5.67
CA ALA A 13 0.69 19.82 -4.71
C ALA A 13 1.90 20.36 -3.95
N ALA A 14 2.13 19.86 -2.72
CA ALA A 14 3.30 20.22 -1.92
C ALA A 14 4.61 19.69 -2.50
N HIS A 15 4.53 18.65 -3.33
CA HIS A 15 5.64 18.02 -4.03
C HIS A 15 5.30 17.85 -5.51
N GLU A 16 6.34 17.83 -6.35
CA GLU A 16 6.26 17.70 -7.81
C GLU A 16 5.51 18.83 -8.53
N ASP A 17 5.13 18.57 -9.78
CA ASP A 17 4.53 19.53 -10.70
C ASP A 17 3.04 19.77 -10.40
N THR A 18 2.51 20.80 -11.06
CA THR A 18 1.09 21.14 -11.00
C THR A 18 0.23 20.02 -11.60
N ILE A 19 -0.84 19.65 -10.88
CA ILE A 19 -1.75 18.57 -11.27
C ILE A 19 -2.93 19.16 -12.06
N TYR A 20 -3.14 18.69 -13.28
CA TYR A 20 -4.30 19.06 -14.09
C TYR A 20 -4.72 17.94 -15.07
N PRO A 21 -5.99 17.49 -15.07
CA PRO A 21 -7.06 17.85 -14.13
C PRO A 21 -6.95 17.04 -12.82
N ILE A 22 -7.27 17.67 -11.67
CA ILE A 22 -7.25 17.01 -10.34
C ILE A 22 -8.02 15.68 -10.34
N ARG A 23 -9.21 15.68 -10.95
CA ARG A 23 -10.08 14.49 -10.98
C ARG A 23 -9.38 13.28 -11.56
N ARG A 24 -8.66 13.44 -12.67
CA ARG A 24 -7.93 12.35 -13.32
C ARG A 24 -6.86 11.79 -12.39
N ARG A 25 -6.09 12.66 -11.72
CA ARG A 25 -5.05 12.21 -10.78
C ARG A 25 -5.65 11.49 -9.57
N ALA A 26 -6.80 11.95 -9.07
CA ALA A 26 -7.52 11.27 -7.99
C ALA A 26 -8.01 9.87 -8.42
N GLU A 27 -8.51 9.73 -9.64
CA GLU A 27 -8.89 8.43 -10.22
C GLU A 27 -7.67 7.50 -10.39
N GLU A 28 -6.54 8.02 -10.89
CA GLU A 28 -5.28 7.26 -11.01
C GLU A 28 -4.77 6.74 -9.66
N ILE A 29 -4.79 7.59 -8.61
CA ILE A 29 -4.40 7.20 -7.25
C ILE A 29 -5.35 6.11 -6.72
N ALA A 30 -6.67 6.29 -6.90
CA ALA A 30 -7.65 5.32 -6.44
C ALA A 30 -7.49 3.96 -7.15
N THR A 31 -7.25 3.96 -8.46
CA THR A 31 -6.97 2.73 -9.21
C THR A 31 -5.69 2.05 -8.73
N PHE A 32 -4.63 2.82 -8.49
CA PHE A 32 -3.36 2.29 -7.99
C PHE A 32 -3.51 1.60 -6.62
N HIS A 33 -4.19 2.25 -5.66
CA HIS A 33 -4.42 1.61 -4.35
C HIS A 33 -5.34 0.40 -4.45
N HIS A 34 -6.35 0.43 -5.33
CA HIS A 34 -7.20 -0.74 -5.55
C HIS A 34 -6.41 -1.94 -6.10
N GLN A 35 -5.53 -1.70 -7.07
CA GLN A 35 -4.63 -2.74 -7.61
C GLN A 35 -3.73 -3.32 -6.52
N ARG A 36 -3.12 -2.47 -5.69
CA ARG A 36 -2.31 -2.91 -4.55
C ARG A 36 -3.11 -3.77 -3.57
N LEU A 37 -4.36 -3.42 -3.28
CA LEU A 37 -5.21 -4.24 -2.40
C LEU A 37 -5.44 -5.64 -2.97
N GLU A 38 -5.72 -5.76 -4.27
CA GLU A 38 -5.90 -7.06 -4.93
C GLU A 38 -4.61 -7.89 -4.90
N GLU A 39 -3.46 -7.26 -5.17
CA GLU A 39 -2.15 -7.92 -5.14
C GLU A 39 -1.76 -8.38 -3.74
N LEU A 40 -2.06 -7.60 -2.70
CA LEU A 40 -1.81 -8.01 -1.31
C LEU A 40 -2.68 -9.21 -0.91
N VAL A 41 -3.93 -9.26 -1.37
CA VAL A 41 -4.80 -10.44 -1.18
C VAL A 41 -4.22 -11.67 -1.88
N GLU A 42 -3.68 -11.51 -3.09
CA GLU A 42 -2.99 -12.60 -3.81
C GLU A 42 -1.72 -13.06 -3.06
N LEU A 43 -0.88 -12.13 -2.62
CA LEU A 43 0.35 -12.42 -1.88
C LEU A 43 0.08 -13.16 -0.57
N CYS A 44 -1.01 -12.83 0.11
CA CYS A 44 -1.35 -13.39 1.40
C CYS A 44 -2.23 -14.66 1.31
N GLN A 45 -2.24 -15.38 0.18
CA GLN A 45 -2.91 -16.69 0.10
C GLN A 45 -2.32 -17.70 1.09
N GLU A 46 -1.02 -17.58 1.34
CA GLU A 46 -0.33 -18.27 2.41
C GLU A 46 -0.23 -17.38 3.66
N GLU A 47 0.25 -17.95 4.75
CA GLU A 47 0.40 -17.19 5.98
C GLU A 47 1.68 -16.34 5.95
N ASN A 48 1.52 -15.02 6.01
CA ASN A 48 2.63 -14.06 5.99
C ASN A 48 2.50 -13.07 7.14
N ASN A 49 3.64 -12.58 7.65
CA ASN A 49 3.67 -11.40 8.52
C ASN A 49 3.81 -10.10 7.70
N LEU A 50 3.65 -8.95 8.36
CA LEU A 50 3.70 -7.63 7.71
C LEU A 50 5.02 -7.41 6.94
N TYR A 51 6.15 -7.83 7.52
CA TYR A 51 7.47 -7.67 6.89
C TYR A 51 7.58 -8.48 5.59
N GLN A 52 7.11 -9.72 5.60
CA GLN A 52 7.12 -10.60 4.44
C GLN A 52 6.25 -10.03 3.33
N LEU A 53 5.00 -9.63 3.64
CA LEU A 53 4.11 -8.99 2.67
C LEU A 53 4.73 -7.73 2.06
N THR A 54 5.32 -6.87 2.90
CA THR A 54 5.97 -5.64 2.46
C THR A 54 7.15 -5.93 1.53
N ASN A 55 8.01 -6.86 1.92
CA ASN A 55 9.17 -7.23 1.12
C ASN A 55 8.77 -7.86 -0.23
N GLU A 56 7.83 -8.80 -0.22
CA GLU A 56 7.37 -9.47 -1.44
C GLU A 56 6.66 -8.51 -2.39
N TYR A 57 5.84 -7.59 -1.87
CA TYR A 57 5.18 -6.55 -2.66
C TYR A 57 6.20 -5.67 -3.39
N TYR A 58 7.16 -5.09 -2.67
CA TYR A 58 8.14 -4.19 -3.29
C TYR A 58 9.21 -4.92 -4.12
N GLN A 59 9.43 -6.23 -3.91
CA GLN A 59 10.22 -7.05 -4.84
C GLN A 59 9.55 -7.20 -6.21
N ARG A 60 8.21 -7.22 -6.27
CA ARG A 60 7.44 -7.21 -7.52
C ARG A 60 7.38 -5.81 -8.15
N HIS A 61 7.56 -4.77 -7.34
CA HIS A 61 7.46 -3.36 -7.74
C HIS A 61 8.70 -2.51 -7.37
N PRO A 62 9.91 -2.88 -7.85
CA PRO A 62 11.14 -2.15 -7.52
C PRO A 62 11.11 -0.69 -7.99
N GLU A 63 10.29 -0.35 -8.99
CA GLU A 63 10.08 1.01 -9.48
C GLU A 63 9.49 1.96 -8.43
N LEU A 64 8.80 1.44 -7.41
CA LEU A 64 8.15 2.25 -6.38
C LEU A 64 9.11 2.72 -5.28
N ILE A 65 10.21 1.99 -5.07
CA ILE A 65 11.18 2.28 -3.99
C ILE A 65 12.61 2.49 -4.51
N GLN A 66 12.83 2.40 -5.83
CA GLN A 66 14.14 2.50 -6.49
C GLN A 66 15.20 1.56 -5.89
N ALA A 67 14.75 0.40 -5.38
CA ALA A 67 15.55 -0.60 -4.71
C ALA A 67 15.02 -2.00 -5.02
N SER A 68 15.86 -3.02 -4.91
CA SER A 68 15.48 -4.40 -5.21
C SER A 68 14.59 -5.05 -4.14
N CYS A 69 14.64 -4.54 -2.91
CA CYS A 69 13.87 -5.02 -1.77
C CYS A 69 13.92 -4.01 -0.62
N ILE A 70 13.08 -4.19 0.40
CA ILE A 70 12.99 -3.27 1.54
C ILE A 70 14.23 -3.30 2.46
N GLU A 71 15.08 -4.33 2.34
CA GLU A 71 16.36 -4.40 3.07
C GLU A 71 17.43 -3.47 2.53
N ALA A 72 17.31 -3.05 1.27
CA ALA A 72 18.23 -2.11 0.65
C ALA A 72 17.89 -0.65 0.94
N LEU A 73 16.76 -0.38 1.60
CA LEU A 73 16.32 0.95 1.97
C LEU A 73 17.01 1.46 3.24
N ILE A 74 17.12 2.78 3.34
CA ILE A 74 17.45 3.43 4.62
C ILE A 74 16.31 3.20 5.62
N ILE A 75 16.61 3.37 6.91
CA ILE A 75 15.67 3.04 7.99
C ILE A 75 14.34 3.79 7.86
N ASP A 76 14.38 5.09 7.55
CA ASP A 76 13.17 5.91 7.44
C ASP A 76 12.27 5.45 6.28
N ASP A 77 12.85 5.23 5.10
CA ASP A 77 12.12 4.72 3.93
C ASP A 77 11.57 3.31 4.15
N LYS A 78 12.31 2.47 4.88
CA LYS A 78 11.86 1.13 5.27
C LYS A 78 10.67 1.19 6.22
N MET A 79 10.67 2.14 7.17
CA MET A 79 9.53 2.36 8.04
C MET A 79 8.30 2.84 7.26
N LEU A 80 8.46 3.81 6.36
CA LEU A 80 7.36 4.28 5.50
C LEU A 80 6.77 3.16 4.64
N ALA A 81 7.62 2.28 4.09
CA ALA A 81 7.16 1.12 3.33
C ALA A 81 6.34 0.14 4.19
N LEU A 82 6.74 -0.08 5.45
CA LEU A 82 6.00 -0.93 6.39
C LEU A 82 4.65 -0.28 6.77
N GLU A 83 4.64 1.01 7.13
CA GLU A 83 3.43 1.75 7.48
C GLU A 83 2.42 1.80 6.33
N GLU A 84 2.91 1.97 5.09
CA GLU A 84 2.06 1.95 3.90
C GLU A 84 1.36 0.60 3.74
N ILE A 85 2.09 -0.52 3.83
CA ILE A 85 1.49 -1.86 3.70
C ILE A 85 0.61 -2.19 4.91
N GLU A 86 0.97 -1.74 6.11
CA GLU A 86 0.16 -1.88 7.32
C GLU A 86 -1.23 -1.24 7.13
N ALA A 87 -1.28 0.00 6.64
CA ALA A 87 -2.55 0.69 6.37
C ALA A 87 -3.45 -0.08 5.37
N HIS A 88 -2.85 -0.77 4.38
CA HIS A 88 -3.60 -1.61 3.45
C HIS A 88 -4.08 -2.90 4.11
N VAL A 89 -3.25 -3.53 4.95
CA VAL A 89 -3.63 -4.74 5.70
C VAL A 89 -4.77 -4.43 6.67
N GLU A 90 -4.71 -3.33 7.42
CA GLU A 90 -5.79 -2.89 8.30
C GLU A 90 -7.11 -2.72 7.55
N TYR A 91 -7.08 -2.04 6.39
CA TYR A 91 -8.25 -1.90 5.54
C TYR A 91 -8.80 -3.26 5.05
N LEU A 92 -7.93 -4.20 4.71
CA LEU A 92 -8.33 -5.55 4.29
C LEU A 92 -8.91 -6.40 5.42
N LEU A 93 -8.43 -6.21 6.66
CA LEU A 93 -9.01 -6.82 7.85
C LEU A 93 -10.41 -6.24 8.12
N GLU A 94 -10.57 -4.91 8.05
CA GLU A 94 -11.86 -4.24 8.25
C GLU A 94 -12.90 -4.62 7.19
N SER A 95 -12.47 -4.86 5.96
CA SER A 95 -13.32 -5.28 4.85
C SER A 95 -13.51 -6.80 4.74
N ASP A 96 -13.05 -7.57 5.73
CA ASP A 96 -13.17 -9.03 5.81
C ASP A 96 -12.55 -9.78 4.62
N ARG A 97 -11.51 -9.20 4.00
CA ARG A 97 -10.75 -9.82 2.90
C ARG A 97 -9.47 -10.52 3.36
N MET A 98 -9.01 -10.17 4.56
CA MET A 98 -7.92 -10.84 5.26
C MET A 98 -8.34 -11.19 6.68
N MET A 99 -7.57 -12.06 7.32
CA MET A 99 -7.74 -12.42 8.72
C MET A 99 -6.39 -12.60 9.41
N VAL A 100 -6.36 -12.33 10.71
CA VAL A 100 -5.24 -12.72 11.57
C VAL A 100 -5.33 -14.22 11.84
N THR A 101 -4.25 -14.95 11.60
CA THR A 101 -4.18 -16.40 11.83
C THR A 101 -3.48 -16.76 13.14
N SER A 102 -2.42 -16.02 13.51
CA SER A 102 -1.73 -16.19 14.79
C SER A 102 -1.04 -14.90 15.25
N VAL A 103 -0.66 -14.92 16.53
CA VAL A 103 0.21 -13.91 17.14
C VAL A 103 1.25 -14.66 17.98
N ASP A 104 2.48 -14.74 17.48
CA ASP A 104 3.58 -15.48 18.10
C ASP A 104 4.73 -14.52 18.39
N ASP A 105 5.16 -14.43 19.66
CA ASP A 105 6.22 -13.51 20.12
C ASP A 105 6.03 -12.05 19.68
N GLY A 106 4.77 -11.59 19.58
CA GLY A 106 4.42 -10.24 19.14
C GLY A 106 4.41 -10.05 17.62
N VAL A 107 4.69 -11.08 16.84
CA VAL A 107 4.58 -11.07 15.38
C VAL A 107 3.17 -11.53 14.99
N ILE A 108 2.41 -10.64 14.36
CA ILE A 108 1.09 -10.93 13.82
C ILE A 108 1.25 -11.58 12.45
N ARG A 109 0.46 -12.63 12.20
CA ARG A 109 0.40 -13.33 10.92
C ARG A 109 -0.98 -13.21 10.30
N TYR A 110 -1.01 -13.05 8.99
CA TYR A 110 -2.19 -12.79 8.20
C TYR A 110 -2.36 -13.86 7.12
N ARG A 111 -3.61 -14.06 6.71
CA ARG A 111 -3.98 -14.81 5.50
C ARG A 111 -5.18 -14.14 4.84
N SER A 112 -5.25 -14.18 3.51
CA SER A 112 -6.47 -13.85 2.77
C SER A 112 -7.60 -14.82 3.14
N ARG A 113 -8.85 -14.34 3.06
CA ARG A 113 -10.02 -15.20 3.25
C ARG A 113 -10.38 -15.99 2.01
#